data_AF-A0A2V8KER0-F1
#
_entry.id   AF-A0A2V8KER0-F1
#
_cell.length_a   1.000
_cell.length_b   1.000
_cell.length_c   1.000
_cell.angle_alpha   90.00
_cell.angle_beta   90.00
_cell.angle_gamma   90.00
#
_symmetry.space_group_name_H-M   'P 1'
#
loop_
_entity.id
_entity.type
_entity.pdbx_description
1 polymer ?
#
loop_
_entity_poly.entity_id
_entity_poly.type
_entity_poly.pdbx_seq_one_letter_code
_entity_poly.pdbx_strand_id
1 'polypeptide(L)' 'MANETNKLYLDCIHCGLCLSSCPTYRVLGTEMDSPRGRIYLMRALDEGRAKITDSFVEHMFRL' A
#
# COMPACT_ATOMS: atom_id res chain seq x y z
N MET A 1 -6.03 -8.06 -18.71
CA MET A 1 -7.50 -7.97 -18.63
C MET A 1 -7.83 -7.79 -17.16
N ALA A 2 -8.05 -6.54 -16.72
CA ALA A 2 -8.61 -6.30 -15.39
C ALA A 2 -10.00 -6.93 -15.39
N ASN A 3 -10.24 -7.96 -14.58
CA ASN A 3 -11.61 -8.41 -14.40
C ASN A 3 -12.39 -7.24 -13.75
N GLU A 4 -13.65 -7.09 -14.12
CA GLU A 4 -14.57 -6.05 -13.62
C GLU A 4 -14.90 -6.18 -12.12
N THR A 5 -14.25 -7.11 -11.40
CA THR A 5 -14.47 -7.35 -9.98
C THR A 5 -13.69 -6.34 -9.15
N ASN A 6 -14.23 -5.11 -9.09
CA ASN A 6 -14.02 -4.10 -8.05
C ASN A 6 -12.59 -4.00 -7.49
N LYS A 7 -11.68 -3.42 -8.26
CA LYS A 7 -10.29 -3.15 -7.86
C LYS A 7 -10.24 -2.00 -6.84
N LEU A 8 -10.59 -2.29 -5.59
CA LEU A 8 -10.64 -1.37 -4.43
C LEU A 8 -9.37 -0.51 -4.26
N TYR A 9 -8.20 -0.99 -4.69
CA TYR A 9 -6.96 -0.21 -4.64
C TYR A 9 -6.95 1.02 -5.57
N LEU A 10 -7.87 1.10 -6.54
CA LEU A 10 -8.01 2.25 -7.45
C LEU A 10 -8.67 3.47 -6.78
N ASP A 11 -9.34 3.28 -5.65
CA ASP A 11 -9.98 4.37 -4.90
C ASP A 11 -8.94 5.30 -4.24
N CYS A 12 -7.70 4.83 -4.09
CA CYS A 12 -6.62 5.66 -3.58
C CYS A 12 -6.08 6.58 -4.67
N ILE A 13 -6.44 7.87 -4.59
CA ILE A 13 -5.90 8.93 -5.48
C ILE A 13 -4.55 9.50 -5.02
N HIS A 14 -3.87 8.84 -4.08
CA HIS A 14 -2.57 9.26 -3.53
C HIS A 14 -2.52 10.62 -2.81
N CYS A 15 -3.65 11.20 -2.39
CA CYS A 15 -3.70 12.53 -1.75
C CYS A 15 -3.01 12.66 -0.39
N GLY A 16 -2.85 11.57 0.36
CA GLY A 16 -2.12 11.58 1.65
C GLY A 16 -2.91 11.92 2.89
N LEU A 17 -4.23 12.09 2.79
CA LEU A 17 -5.10 12.30 3.95
C LEU A 17 -4.99 11.19 5.00
N CYS A 18 -4.70 9.95 4.58
CA CYS A 18 -4.51 8.83 5.50
C CYS A 18 -3.24 8.93 6.36
N LEU A 19 -2.23 9.71 5.97
CA LEU A 19 -0.94 9.75 6.66
C LEU A 19 -1.05 10.31 8.07
N SER A 20 -1.79 11.41 8.24
CA SER A 20 -1.97 12.07 9.54
C SER A 20 -2.75 11.21 10.54
N SER A 21 -3.55 10.26 10.04
CA SER A 21 -4.34 9.33 10.86
C SER A 21 -3.63 8.00 11.08
N CYS A 22 -2.59 7.68 10.29
CA CYS A 22 -1.89 6.40 10.38
C CYS A 22 -0.91 6.39 11.56
N PRO A 23 -1.10 5.54 12.59
CA PRO A 23 -0.21 5.49 13.75
C PRO A 23 1.20 5.02 13.37
N THR A 24 1.33 3.98 12.54
CA THR A 24 2.63 3.44 12.11
C THR A 24 3.44 4.48 11.35
N TYR A 25 2.82 5.21 10.42
CA TYR A 25 3.49 6.29 9.69
C TYR A 25 3.95 7.41 10.61
N ARG A 26 3.12 7.79 11.60
CA ARG A 26 3.48 8.84 12.57
C ARG A 26 4.67 8.48 13.44
N VAL A 27 4.88 7.19 13.71
CA VAL A 27 6.01 6.72 14.52
C VAL A 27 7.26 6.50 13.65
N LEU A 28 7.12 5.86 12.49
CA LEU A 28 8.25 5.41 11.68
C LEU A 28 8.66 6.39 10.58
N GLY A 29 7.78 7.32 10.19
CA GLY A 29 7.97 8.22 9.04
C GLY A 29 8.01 7.52 7.68
N THR A 30 7.81 6.20 7.64
CA THR A 30 7.95 5.38 6.44
C THR A 30 6.60 5.20 5.76
N GLU A 31 6.40 5.84 4.62
CA GLU A 31 5.12 5.84 3.90
C GLU A 31 4.68 4.44 3.47
N MET A 32 5.63 3.56 3.11
CA MET A 32 5.33 2.19 2.69
C MET A 32 4.60 1.38 3.78
N ASP A 33 4.77 1.77 5.05
CA ASP A 33 4.08 1.15 6.19
C ASP A 33 2.67 1.72 6.42
N SER A 34 2.29 2.82 5.74
CA SER A 34 0.96 3.46 5.82
C SER A 34 -0.08 2.77 4.94
N PRO A 35 -1.40 2.92 5.20
CA PRO A 35 -2.45 2.36 4.35
C PRO A 35 -2.29 2.68 2.85
N ARG A 36 -1.91 3.93 2.52
CA ARG A 36 -1.63 4.34 1.13
C ARG A 36 -0.44 3.57 0.54
N GLY A 37 0.65 3.47 1.27
CA GLY A 37 1.82 2.70 0.85
C GLY A 37 1.48 1.23 0.59
N ARG A 38 0.65 0.63 1.45
CA ARG A 38 0.20 -0.75 1.30
C ARG A 38 -0.70 -0.95 0.09
N ILE A 39 -1.65 -0.04 -0.15
CA ILE A 39 -2.49 -0.05 -1.37
C ILE A 39 -1.61 0.02 -2.63
N TYR A 40 -0.58 0.87 -2.62
CA TYR A 40 0.34 0.99 -3.75
C TYR A 40 1.13 -0.30 -4.00
N LEU A 41 1.61 -0.96 -2.94
CA LEU A 41 2.29 -2.26 -3.02
C LEU A 41 1.37 -3.36 -3.55
N MET A 42 0.14 -3.44 -3.05
CA MET A 42 -0.86 -4.41 -3.51
C MET A 42 -1.16 -4.22 -5.00
N ARG A 43 -1.35 -2.97 -5.45
CA ARG A 43 -1.54 -2.64 -6.86
C ARG A 43 -0.33 -3.02 -7.70
N ALA A 44 0.88 -2.70 -7.23
CA ALA A 44 2.10 -3.03 -7.95
C ALA A 44 2.29 -4.55 -8.10
N LEU A 45 1.91 -5.34 -7.09
CA LEU A 45 1.93 -6.80 -7.15
C LEU A 45 0.91 -7.33 -8.17
N ASP A 46 -0.34 -6.83 -8.14
CA ASP A 46 -1.40 -7.23 -9.08
C ASP A 46 -1.06 -6.88 -10.54
N GLU A 47 -0.43 -5.72 -10.76
CA GLU A 47 0.02 -5.28 -12.09
C GLU A 47 1.35 -5.94 -12.53
N GLY A 48 1.93 -6.84 -11.72
CA GLY A 48 3.19 -7.52 -12.02
C GLY A 48 4.43 -6.60 -11.99
N ARG A 49 4.30 -5.40 -11.43
CA ARG A 49 5.39 -4.41 -11.26
C ARG A 49 6.19 -4.63 -9.98
N ALA A 50 5.68 -5.42 -9.04
CA ALA A 50 6.37 -5.81 -7.81
C ALA A 50 6.35 -7.33 -7.65
N LYS A 51 7.26 -7.84 -6.81
CA LYS A 51 7.31 -9.24 -6.38
C LYS A 51 7.21 -9.29 -4.86
N ILE A 52 6.78 -10.45 -4.34
CA ILE A 52 6.84 -10.72 -2.91
C ILE A 52 8.30 -10.95 -2.55
N THR A 53 8.89 -9.98 -1.86
CA THR A 53 10.24 -9.99 -1.30
C THR A 53 10.18 -9.80 0.21
N ASP A 54 11.30 -9.96 0.92
CA ASP A 54 11.35 -9.69 2.36
C ASP A 54 10.92 -8.25 2.70
N SER A 55 11.35 -7.28 1.88
CA SER A 55 10.91 -5.87 2.02
C SER A 55 9.41 -5.70 1.78
N PHE A 56 8.81 -6.44 0.83
CA PHE A 56 7.36 -6.41 0.63
C PHE A 56 6.62 -6.93 1.87
N VAL A 57 7.09 -8.06 2.42
CA VAL A 57 6.51 -8.70 3.61
C VAL A 57 6.64 -7.78 4.83
N GLU A 58 7.82 -7.16 5.00
CA GLU A 58 8.08 -6.17 6.05
C GLU A 58 7.04 -5.05 6.01
N HIS A 59 6.86 -4.40 4.87
CA HIS A 59 5.91 -3.28 4.76
C HIS A 59 4.44 -3.72 4.82
N MET A 60 4.11 -4.98 4.46
CA MET A 60 2.74 -5.50 4.56
C MET A 60 2.32 -5.94 5.94
N PHE A 61 3.25 -6.38 6.79
CA PHE A 61 2.91 -7.05 8.04
C PHE A 61 3.60 -6.48 9.26
N ARG A 62 4.43 -5.44 9.11
CA ARG A 62 4.92 -4.66 10.24
C ARG A 62 3.76 -4.05 11.02
N LEU A 63 3.76 -4.27 12.32
CA LEU A 63 2.89 -3.68 13.33
C LEU A 63 3.71 -2.72 14.20
#